data_AF-A0A1D6IXD3-F1
#
_entry.id   AF-A0A1D6IXD3-F1
#
_cell.length_a   1.000
_cell.length_b   1.000
_cell.length_c   1.000
_cell.angle_alpha   90.00
_cell.angle_beta   90.00
_cell.angle_gamma   90.00
#
_symmetry.space_group_name_H-M   'P 1'
#
loop_
_entity.id
_entity.type
_entity.pdbx_description
1 polymer ?
#
loop_
_entity_poly.entity_id
_entity_poly.type
_entity_poly.pdbx_seq_one_letter_code
_entity_poly.pdbx_strand_id
1 'polypeptide(L)'
;MLHCFRHGLLSSSILLDSRILQTNPDAHEVHCSRERSRAAWEAIDEYLMPFVEKEKYELPSKCRLRPDNDMFREQEQHKIHFDINEWHCGFCKKAFRAEKFIDQHFENRHKNLVDNVCLHNSDYISLVYAYLS
;
A
#
# COMPACT_ATOMS: atom_id res chain seq x y z
N MET A 1 18.06 3.15 -5.23
CA MET A 1 18.58 2.07 -6.11
C MET A 1 19.08 0.83 -5.37
N LEU A 2 19.62 0.92 -4.14
CA LEU A 2 19.88 -0.26 -3.29
C LEU A 2 18.54 -0.98 -2.92
N HIS A 3 18.15 -1.99 -3.70
CA HIS A 3 17.26 -3.10 -3.32
C HIS A 3 15.81 -2.87 -2.80
N CYS A 4 15.03 -1.83 -3.16
CA CYS A 4 13.60 -1.70 -2.75
C CYS A 4 13.29 -2.20 -1.31
N PHE A 5 14.03 -1.62 -0.37
CA PHE A 5 15.01 -2.23 0.55
C PHE A 5 14.64 -3.53 1.32
N ARG A 6 15.60 -4.46 1.23
CA ARG A 6 15.74 -5.82 1.77
C ARG A 6 15.22 -6.01 3.22
N HIS A 7 14.07 -6.69 3.33
CA HIS A 7 13.50 -7.30 4.54
C HIS A 7 13.21 -6.32 5.69
N GLY A 8 12.05 -6.48 6.33
CA GLY A 8 11.77 -5.75 7.57
C GLY A 8 12.95 -5.91 8.54
N LEU A 9 13.47 -4.76 9.00
CA LEU A 9 14.51 -4.61 10.02
C LEU A 9 15.90 -5.15 9.62
N LEU A 10 16.91 -4.27 9.70
CA LEU A 10 18.08 -4.47 10.56
C LEU A 10 18.97 -3.21 10.57
N SER A 11 19.05 -2.58 11.76
CA SER A 11 20.15 -1.77 12.33
C SER A 11 20.64 -0.56 11.52
N SER A 12 20.77 0.66 12.03
CA SER A 12 21.13 1.09 13.39
C SER A 12 21.06 2.63 13.42
N SER A 13 20.73 3.17 14.60
CA SER A 13 21.01 4.56 15.00
C SER A 13 20.11 5.64 14.38
N ILE A 14 18.95 5.89 14.98
CA ILE A 14 18.54 7.21 15.48
C ILE A 14 17.45 6.98 16.54
N LEU A 15 17.77 7.46 17.73
CA LEU A 15 16.93 7.47 18.92
C LEU A 15 15.77 8.47 18.75
N LEU A 16 14.72 8.24 19.54
CA LEU A 16 13.54 9.06 19.80
C LEU A 16 12.35 8.89 18.83
N ASP A 17 11.44 7.98 19.16
CA ASP A 17 10.37 8.37 20.08
C ASP A 17 9.88 7.17 20.91
N SER A 18 9.70 7.39 22.20
CA SER A 18 9.47 6.36 23.21
C SER A 18 7.98 6.23 23.52
N ARG A 19 7.48 4.98 23.61
CA ARG A 19 6.08 4.51 23.85
C ARG A 19 5.37 4.27 22.52
N ILE A 20 5.11 3.04 22.05
CA ILE A 20 4.54 1.87 22.72
C ILE A 20 5.02 0.62 21.95
N LEU A 21 5.89 -0.20 22.54
CA LEU A 21 6.07 -1.60 22.14
C LEU A 21 5.86 -2.44 23.39
N GLN A 22 4.59 -2.77 23.68
CA GLN A 22 4.30 -3.90 24.54
C GLN A 22 4.31 -5.15 23.66
N THR A 23 5.31 -5.97 23.94
CA THR A 23 5.58 -7.28 23.38
C THR A 23 4.44 -8.25 23.70
N ASN A 24 3.84 -8.85 22.67
CA ASN A 24 3.01 -10.04 22.80
C ASN A 24 3.52 -11.11 21.80
N PRO A 25 3.99 -12.28 22.24
CA PRO A 25 4.72 -13.24 21.40
C PRO A 25 3.85 -14.16 20.51
N ASP A 26 2.59 -13.81 20.24
CA ASP A 26 1.65 -14.65 19.46
C ASP A 26 0.99 -13.96 18.24
N ALA A 27 1.44 -12.77 17.81
CA ALA A 27 0.82 -12.07 16.68
C ALA A 27 1.82 -11.30 15.82
N HIS A 28 2.52 -12.00 14.92
CA HIS A 28 3.15 -11.39 13.73
C HIS A 28 2.14 -11.29 12.57
N GLU A 29 0.87 -11.04 12.87
CA GLU A 29 -0.11 -10.70 11.84
C GLU A 29 0.08 -9.21 11.53
N VAL A 30 0.84 -8.93 10.47
CA VAL A 30 1.05 -7.57 9.98
C VAL A 30 -0.31 -7.05 9.50
N HIS A 31 -1.05 -6.35 10.36
CA HIS A 31 -2.29 -5.69 9.98
C HIS A 31 -1.98 -4.53 9.05
N CYS A 32 -2.11 -4.79 7.76
CA CYS A 32 -2.03 -3.80 6.73
C CYS A 32 -3.31 -2.96 6.69
N SER A 33 -3.19 -1.66 6.97
CA SER A 33 -4.32 -0.75 6.89
C SER A 33 -4.53 -0.34 5.43
N ARG A 34 -5.70 -0.69 4.88
CA ARG A 34 -6.11 -0.34 3.52
C ARG A 34 -6.02 1.16 3.26
N GLU A 35 -6.57 1.98 4.15
CA GLU A 35 -6.55 3.44 4.03
C GLU A 35 -5.11 3.98 3.95
N ARG A 36 -4.20 3.44 4.75
CA ARG A 36 -2.78 3.83 4.72
C ARG A 36 -2.08 3.37 3.45
N SER A 37 -2.35 2.16 2.97
CA SER A 37 -1.79 1.65 1.71
C SER A 37 -2.27 2.49 0.53
N ARG A 38 -3.55 2.85 0.50
CA ARG A 38 -4.14 3.75 -0.50
C ARG A 38 -3.45 5.10 -0.53
N ALA A 39 -3.33 5.76 0.62
CA ALA A 39 -2.66 7.06 0.72
C ALA A 39 -1.17 6.98 0.31
N ALA A 40 -0.48 5.90 0.69
CA ALA A 40 0.90 5.68 0.25
C ALA A 40 0.99 5.50 -1.27
N TRP A 41 0.07 4.74 -1.87
CA TRP A 41 0.02 4.55 -3.31
C TRP A 41 -0.28 5.86 -4.03
N GLU A 42 -1.26 6.65 -3.58
CA GLU A 42 -1.58 7.97 -4.15
C GLU A 42 -0.35 8.88 -4.18
N ALA A 43 0.42 8.94 -3.09
CA ALA A 43 1.66 9.71 -3.05
C ALA A 43 2.74 9.16 -4.00
N ILE A 44 2.86 7.83 -4.11
CA ILE A 44 3.78 7.20 -5.07
C ILE A 44 3.38 7.52 -6.52
N ASP A 45 2.09 7.43 -6.83
CA ASP A 45 1.54 7.69 -8.16
C ASP A 45 1.70 9.16 -8.56
N GLU A 46 1.47 10.08 -7.62
CA GLU A 46 1.59 11.52 -7.86
C GLU A 46 3.06 11.98 -7.95
N TYR A 47 3.93 11.50 -7.07
CA TYR A 47 5.28 12.05 -6.92
C TYR A 47 6.40 11.17 -7.46
N LEU A 48 6.26 9.84 -7.53
CA LEU A 48 7.34 8.93 -7.94
C LEU A 48 7.15 8.41 -9.37
N MET A 49 5.95 7.93 -9.71
CA MET A 49 5.69 7.30 -11.01
C MET A 49 6.02 8.20 -12.21
N PRO A 50 5.75 9.52 -12.20
CA PRO A 50 6.10 10.39 -13.32
C PRO A 50 7.61 10.39 -13.63
N PHE A 51 8.46 10.24 -12.61
CA PHE A 51 9.90 10.14 -12.79
C PHE A 51 10.32 8.76 -13.29
N VAL A 52 9.75 7.69 -12.72
CA VAL A 52 10.01 6.31 -13.15
C VAL A 52 9.70 6.15 -14.64
N GLU A 53 8.57 6.68 -15.08
CA GLU A 53 8.14 6.66 -16.48
C GLU A 53 9.03 7.53 -17.38
N LYS A 54 9.33 8.76 -16.95
CA LYS A 54 10.18 9.70 -17.71
C LYS A 54 11.58 9.15 -17.93
N GLU A 55 12.18 8.58 -16.89
CA GLU A 55 13.53 7.99 -16.94
C GLU A 55 13.53 6.56 -17.51
N LYS A 56 12.35 6.00 -17.85
CA LYS A 56 12.17 4.62 -18.28
C LYS A 56 12.83 3.62 -17.33
N TYR A 57 12.77 3.93 -16.04
CA TYR A 57 13.39 3.11 -15.01
C TYR A 57 12.53 1.88 -14.74
N GLU A 58 13.12 0.68 -14.86
CA GLU A 58 12.43 -0.56 -14.55
C GLU A 58 12.57 -0.90 -13.07
N LEU A 59 11.45 -0.83 -12.33
CA LEU A 59 11.41 -1.27 -10.94
C LEU A 59 11.65 -2.79 -10.86
N PRO A 60 12.57 -3.28 -10.01
CA PRO A 60 12.84 -4.72 -9.88
C PRO A 60 11.59 -5.50 -9.47
N SER A 61 11.40 -6.72 -9.99
CA SER A 61 10.13 -7.46 -9.82
C SER A 61 9.68 -7.64 -8.36
N LYS A 62 10.62 -7.73 -7.41
CA LYS A 62 10.35 -7.89 -5.97
C LYS A 62 10.12 -6.56 -5.22
N CYS A 63 10.12 -5.44 -5.93
CA CYS A 63 10.03 -4.11 -5.34
C CYS A 63 8.61 -3.83 -4.85
N ARG A 64 8.43 -3.51 -3.57
CA ARG A 64 7.12 -3.20 -2.99
C ARG A 64 6.39 -2.05 -3.69
N LEU A 65 7.16 -1.12 -4.24
CA LEU A 65 6.68 0.08 -4.93
C LEU A 65 6.16 -0.21 -6.34
N ARG A 66 6.28 -1.46 -6.83
CA ARG A 66 5.67 -1.79 -8.10
C ARG A 66 4.16 -1.86 -7.94
N PRO A 67 3.40 -1.33 -8.92
CA PRO A 67 1.94 -1.41 -8.95
C PRO A 67 1.39 -2.81 -8.71
N ASP A 68 2.04 -3.84 -9.26
CA ASP A 68 1.60 -5.23 -9.19
C ASP A 68 1.89 -5.90 -7.84
N ASN A 69 2.68 -5.27 -6.96
CA ASN A 69 3.03 -5.80 -5.66
C ASN A 69 2.25 -5.15 -4.50
N ASP A 70 1.37 -4.19 -4.76
CA ASP A 70 0.53 -3.59 -3.74
C ASP A 70 -0.69 -4.47 -3.45
N MET A 71 -0.73 -5.06 -2.25
CA MET A 71 -1.77 -5.98 -1.76
C MET A 71 -3.20 -5.57 -2.12
N PHE A 72 -3.53 -4.28 -2.01
CA PHE A 72 -4.89 -3.81 -2.24
C PHE A 72 -5.14 -3.28 -3.64
N ARG A 73 -4.11 -3.17 -4.49
CA ARG A 73 -4.19 -2.44 -5.77
C ARG A 73 -5.30 -2.95 -6.65
N GLU A 74 -5.41 -4.26 -6.80
CA GLU A 74 -6.42 -4.87 -7.65
C GLU A 74 -7.83 -4.51 -7.14
N GLN A 75 -8.07 -4.55 -5.83
CA GLN A 75 -9.36 -4.19 -5.26
C GLN A 75 -9.67 -2.70 -5.39
N GLU A 76 -8.68 -1.84 -5.17
CA GLU A 76 -8.80 -0.39 -5.32
C GLU A 76 -9.09 0.00 -6.77
N GLN A 77 -8.43 -0.61 -7.75
CA GLN A 77 -8.71 -0.42 -9.19
C GLN A 77 -10.12 -0.89 -9.60
N HIS A 78 -10.69 -1.83 -8.85
CA HIS A 78 -12.05 -2.32 -9.07
C HIS A 78 -13.09 -1.60 -8.21
N LYS A 79 -12.75 -0.48 -7.55
CA LYS A 79 -13.76 0.45 -7.04
C LYS A 79 -14.19 1.40 -8.12
N ILE A 80 -15.48 1.34 -8.43
CA ILE A 80 -16.08 2.24 -9.41
C ILE A 80 -16.94 3.25 -8.64
N HIS A 81 -16.47 4.49 -8.57
CA HIS A 81 -17.26 5.60 -8.01
C HIS A 81 -18.17 6.14 -9.11
N PHE A 82 -19.46 5.82 -9.03
CA PHE A 82 -20.44 6.14 -10.06
C PHE A 82 -21.13 7.49 -9.80
N ASP A 83 -21.47 7.77 -8.54
CA ASP A 83 -22.07 9.02 -8.08
C ASP A 83 -21.61 9.32 -6.65
N ILE A 84 -21.87 10.51 -6.12
CA ILE A 84 -21.43 11.02 -4.80
C ILE A 84 -21.67 9.99 -3.68
N ASN A 85 -22.76 9.24 -3.75
CA ASN A 85 -23.13 8.22 -2.76
C ASN A 85 -23.28 6.83 -3.39
N GLU A 86 -22.63 6.56 -4.52
CA GLU A 86 -22.79 5.30 -5.23
C GLU A 86 -21.45 4.71 -5.68
N TRP A 87 -21.11 3.57 -5.07
CA TRP A 87 -19.89 2.81 -5.31
C TRP A 87 -20.24 1.42 -5.80
N HIS A 88 -19.55 0.95 -6.84
CA HIS A 88 -19.77 -0.37 -7.42
C HIS A 88 -18.52 -1.23 -7.30
N CYS A 89 -18.71 -2.50 -6.95
CA CYS A 89 -17.66 -3.51 -7.00
C CYS A 89 -17.44 -3.95 -8.45
N GLY A 90 -16.24 -3.73 -8.98
CA GLY A 90 -15.84 -4.10 -10.34
C GLY A 90 -15.92 -5.61 -10.60
N PHE A 91 -15.70 -6.45 -9.59
CA PHE A 91 -15.72 -7.92 -9.70
C PHE A 91 -17.14 -8.51 -9.82
N CYS A 92 -18.07 -8.08 -8.96
CA CYS A 92 -19.39 -8.70 -8.85
C CYS A 92 -20.57 -7.74 -9.12
N LYS A 93 -20.27 -6.49 -9.49
CA LYS A 93 -21.24 -5.42 -9.85
C LYS A 93 -22.22 -5.03 -8.73
N LYS A 94 -21.92 -5.38 -7.47
CA LYS A 94 -22.73 -4.96 -6.33
C LYS A 94 -22.52 -3.47 -6.04
N ALA A 95 -23.62 -2.76 -5.81
CA ALA A 95 -23.63 -1.33 -5.45
C ALA A 95 -23.61 -1.10 -3.93
N PHE A 96 -23.05 0.02 -3.51
CA PHE A 96 -22.84 0.43 -2.13
C PHE A 96 -23.03 1.94 -1.99
N ARG A 97 -23.58 2.36 -0.85
CA ARG A 97 -23.89 3.78 -0.60
C ARG A 97 -22.70 4.65 -0.19
N ALA A 98 -21.55 4.05 0.11
CA ALA A 98 -20.35 4.73 0.57
C ALA A 98 -19.12 3.82 0.44
N GLU A 99 -17.94 4.42 0.32
CA GLU A 99 -16.67 3.72 0.14
C GLU A 99 -16.39 2.70 1.26
N LYS A 100 -16.67 3.05 2.52
CA LYS A 100 -16.48 2.14 3.66
C LYS A 100 -17.22 0.79 3.52
N PHE A 101 -18.37 0.78 2.84
CA PHE A 101 -19.16 -0.45 2.67
C PHE A 101 -18.62 -1.35 1.56
N ILE A 102 -18.04 -0.76 0.51
CA ILE A 102 -17.36 -1.52 -0.54
C ILE A 102 -16.00 -2.03 -0.05
N ASP A 103 -15.27 -1.25 0.76
CA ASP A 103 -14.03 -1.69 1.42
C ASP A 103 -14.29 -2.90 2.34
N GLN A 104 -15.31 -2.82 3.20
CA GLN A 104 -15.75 -3.95 4.02
C GLN A 104 -16.20 -5.14 3.15
N HIS A 105 -16.82 -4.89 1.99
CA HIS A 105 -17.20 -5.98 1.08
C HIS A 105 -15.97 -6.70 0.51
N PHE A 106 -14.91 -6.00 0.14
CA PHE A 106 -13.68 -6.64 -0.32
C PHE A 106 -13.04 -7.51 0.76
N GLU A 107 -12.97 -7.03 1.99
CA GLU A 107 -12.41 -7.78 3.12
C GLU A 107 -13.17 -9.09 3.39
N ASN A 108 -14.48 -9.10 3.17
CA ASN A 108 -15.33 -10.26 3.48
C ASN A 108 -15.53 -11.21 2.29
N ARG A 109 -15.56 -10.69 1.05
CA ARG A 109 -15.98 -11.45 -0.14
C ARG A 109 -14.89 -11.62 -1.19
N HIS A 110 -13.88 -10.76 -1.17
CA HIS A 110 -12.76 -10.77 -2.11
C HIS A 110 -11.40 -10.84 -1.39
N LYS A 111 -11.37 -11.36 -0.16
CA LYS A 111 -10.14 -11.54 0.63
C LYS A 111 -9.10 -12.43 -0.06
N ASN A 112 -9.53 -13.26 -1.01
CA ASN A 112 -8.65 -14.16 -1.76
C ASN A 112 -7.95 -13.48 -2.95
N LEU A 113 -8.23 -12.19 -3.20
CA LEU A 113 -7.65 -11.39 -4.29
C LEU A 113 -6.64 -10.36 -3.74
N VAL A 114 -5.86 -10.74 -2.74
CA VAL A 114 -4.85 -9.87 -2.12
C VAL A 114 -3.54 -10.63 -1.95
N ASP A 115 -2.44 -9.99 -2.31
CA ASP A 115 -1.08 -10.53 -2.11
C ASP A 115 -0.56 -10.29 -0.68
N ASN A 116 0.56 -10.90 -0.30
CA ASN A 116 1.13 -10.77 1.05
C ASN A 116 2.01 -9.51 1.27
N VAL A 117 2.10 -8.62 0.29
CA VAL A 117 3.02 -7.46 0.32
C VAL A 117 2.24 -6.17 0.44
N CYS A 118 2.41 -5.49 1.57
CA CYS A 118 1.77 -4.20 1.82
C CYS A 118 2.72 -3.02 1.69
N LEU A 119 2.19 -1.93 1.14
CA LEU A 119 2.82 -0.63 1.17
C LEU A 119 2.50 0.07 2.48
N HIS A 120 3.54 0.48 3.19
CA HIS A 120 3.43 1.36 4.35
C HIS A 120 3.96 2.75 4.00
N ASN A 121 3.45 3.79 4.68
CA ASN A 121 3.97 5.17 4.53
C ASN A 121 5.49 5.28 4.72
N SER A 122 6.11 4.37 5.48
CA SER A 122 7.58 4.30 5.61
C SER A 122 8.29 3.97 4.29
N ASP A 123 7.65 3.21 3.39
CA ASP A 123 8.22 2.85 2.10
C ASP A 123 8.30 4.07 1.15
N TYR A 124 7.39 5.03 1.31
CA TYR A 124 7.42 6.34 0.62
C TYR A 124 8.50 7.28 1.18
N ILE A 125 8.58 7.41 2.52
CA ILE A 125 9.57 8.29 3.17
C ILE A 125 11.01 7.85 2.82
N SER A 126 11.28 6.55 2.77
CA SER A 126 12.60 6.01 2.41
C SER A 126 13.02 6.32 0.97
N LEU A 127 12.08 6.51 0.04
CA LEU A 127 12.39 6.98 -1.31
C LEU A 127 12.80 8.45 -1.32
N VAL A 128 12.02 9.32 -0.66
CA VAL A 128 12.29 10.76 -0.65
C VAL A 128 13.67 11.07 -0.05
N TYR A 129 14.06 10.41 1.04
CA TYR A 129 15.40 10.58 1.63
C TYR A 129 16.55 10.09 0.73
N ALA A 130 16.33 9.04 -0.07
CA ALA A 130 17.33 8.50 -1.00
C ALA A 130 17.54 9.36 -2.26
N TYR A 131 16.63 10.28 -2.58
CA TYR A 131 16.75 11.21 -3.70
C TYR A 131 17.28 12.59 -3.30
N LEU A 132 17.20 12.96 -2.01
CA LEU A 132 17.70 14.24 -1.46
C LEU A 132 19.12 14.15 -0.86
N SER A 133 19.82 13.02 -1.02
CA SER A 133 21.21 12.79 -0.60
C SER A 133 22.07 12.37 -1.78
#